data_AF-A0A4U7DFB7-F1
#
_entry.id   AF-A0A4U7DFB7-F1
#
_cell.length_a   1.000
_cell.length_b   1.000
_cell.length_c   1.000
_cell.angle_alpha   90.00
_cell.angle_beta   90.00
_cell.angle_gamma   90.00
#
_symmetry.space_group_name_H-M   'P 1'
#
loop_
_entity.id
_entity.type
_entity.pdbx_description
1 polymer ?
#
loop_
_entity_poly.entity_id
_entity_poly.type
_entity_poly.pdbx_seq_one_letter_code
_entity_poly.pdbx_strand_id
1 'polypeptide(L)'
;MNMENETKQLIKQFSSKPGVESEQFDCKSKEIVESSSGRKKLVKVLSAMANQSGGTVIVGVRKQSNELLIQGFSVDSEVVQHINHTAVEYTVPPITDLLRTNFVEYSGKNLLRIDVEQAKEKPIQYKEEGEYVPWIRVGDGMEEMTRSQMLSFFESRKREKHSLFSSEVEERVNIHLDSDSDRETHSIQSPQNWLITTTEGRSMFVFGEPGLSHDFGKSVLYHVEERVYASTAEEIEHVFDVLKNTTGTKLSHSRVGYTIELGERQEIGRGYRWFVEDLKNIENTIGTLEEAHKVEPISDPPSDPQPIAVAYVSCSAGLFWLETQWDGEEFTRTRCGFVFTDIPFNEGGYQSFFTEIGRSPDIYEQRRGLQILTLAGDSQYLGRPQVVDISDHVDSPEYMVVDNPFYHRTDELKKKSEVDIPEYFLDPLDGINRIPLNISGGYKNDRSRSVELDTLTLFSKDLLMNTIFASGWCRQKRE
;
A
#
# COMPACT_ATOMS: atom_id res chain seq x y z
N MET A 1 9.78 21.28 29.86
CA MET A 1 9.46 22.54 30.57
C MET A 1 8.03 22.40 31.08
N ASN A 2 7.60 23.10 32.15
CA ASN A 2 6.23 22.91 32.67
C ASN A 2 5.21 23.53 31.68
N MET A 3 4.17 22.78 31.28
CA MET A 3 3.15 23.17 30.28
C MET A 3 2.50 24.52 30.59
N GLU A 4 2.28 24.83 31.88
CA GLU A 4 1.79 26.14 32.32
C GLU A 4 2.72 27.29 31.95
N ASN A 5 4.04 27.10 32.08
CA ASN A 5 5.01 28.15 31.81
C ASN A 5 5.14 28.39 30.29
N GLU A 6 5.02 27.36 29.47
CA GLU A 6 4.96 27.48 28.00
C GLU A 6 3.73 28.26 27.56
N THR A 7 2.55 27.88 28.06
CA THR A 7 1.29 28.59 27.77
C THR A 7 1.37 30.06 28.17
N LYS A 8 1.95 30.37 29.35
CA LYS A 8 2.20 31.75 29.80
C LYS A 8 3.11 32.51 28.84
N GLN A 9 4.14 31.88 28.27
CA GLN A 9 5.04 32.51 27.30
C GLN A 9 4.35 32.78 25.97
N LEU A 10 3.58 31.82 25.44
CA LEU A 10 2.83 31.98 24.19
C LEU A 10 1.80 33.13 24.28
N ILE A 11 1.06 33.22 25.39
CA ILE A 11 0.10 34.31 25.61
C ILE A 11 0.82 35.67 25.73
N LYS A 12 1.97 35.73 26.41
CA LYS A 12 2.78 36.95 26.49
C LYS A 12 3.30 37.39 25.11
N GLN A 13 3.75 36.43 24.30
CA GLN A 13 4.17 36.71 22.93
C GLN A 13 3.02 37.29 22.11
N PHE A 14 1.85 36.66 22.15
CA PHE A 14 0.61 37.14 21.51
C PHE A 14 0.22 38.56 21.94
N SER A 15 0.45 38.92 23.21
CA SER A 15 0.21 40.28 23.70
C SER A 15 1.16 41.33 23.09
N SER A 16 2.41 40.94 22.81
CA SER A 16 3.53 41.88 22.62
C SER A 16 3.81 42.26 21.16
N LYS A 17 3.35 41.45 20.18
CA LYS A 17 3.61 41.69 18.75
C LYS A 17 2.30 41.55 17.95
N PRO A 18 1.98 42.46 17.02
CA PRO A 18 0.95 42.23 16.00
C PRO A 18 1.39 41.09 15.06
N GLY A 19 0.52 40.14 14.74
CA GLY A 19 0.82 39.05 13.80
C GLY A 19 1.59 37.85 14.38
N VAL A 20 1.39 37.52 15.67
CA VAL A 20 2.03 36.35 16.33
C VAL A 20 1.31 35.04 16.02
N GLU A 21 0.07 35.12 15.55
CA GLU A 21 -0.58 33.95 14.97
C GLU A 21 0.26 33.48 13.78
N SER A 22 0.55 32.19 13.79
CA SER A 22 1.45 31.54 12.84
C SER A 22 0.84 30.22 12.41
N GLU A 23 1.56 29.52 11.55
CA GLU A 23 1.22 28.17 11.10
C GLU A 23 1.11 27.18 12.28
N GLN A 24 1.82 27.44 13.38
CA GLN A 24 1.92 26.53 14.53
C GLN A 24 1.28 27.07 15.80
N PHE A 25 0.76 28.31 15.81
CA PHE A 25 0.19 28.91 17.01
C PHE A 25 -1.00 29.81 16.71
N ASP A 26 -2.07 29.65 17.51
CA ASP A 26 -3.30 30.41 17.36
C ASP A 26 -3.96 30.70 18.72
N CYS A 27 -4.60 31.87 18.84
CA CYS A 27 -5.40 32.26 19.99
C CYS A 27 -6.84 32.47 19.56
N LYS A 28 -7.77 31.76 20.19
CA LYS A 28 -9.21 31.94 19.93
C LYS A 28 -9.96 32.38 21.19
N SER A 29 -11.01 33.14 20.98
CA SER A 29 -11.91 33.54 22.07
C SER A 29 -12.80 32.38 22.49
N LYS A 30 -13.40 32.47 23.69
CA LYS A 30 -14.24 31.40 24.23
C LYS A 30 -15.47 31.10 23.37
N GLU A 31 -16.01 32.10 22.69
CA GLU A 31 -17.25 31.98 21.90
C GLU A 31 -17.08 31.04 20.69
N ILE A 32 -15.84 30.81 20.22
CA ILE A 32 -15.59 29.90 19.09
C ILE A 32 -16.00 28.46 19.43
N VAL A 33 -15.91 28.04 20.69
CA VAL A 33 -16.23 26.68 21.10
C VAL A 33 -17.65 26.53 21.65
N GLU A 34 -18.32 27.64 21.96
CA GLU A 34 -19.69 27.64 22.48
C GLU A 34 -20.73 27.43 21.37
N SER A 35 -20.46 27.89 20.15
CA SER A 35 -21.36 27.72 18.99
C SER A 35 -20.96 26.54 18.09
N SER A 36 -21.95 25.87 17.48
CA SER A 36 -21.69 24.78 16.51
C SER A 36 -20.90 25.27 15.28
N SER A 37 -21.27 26.43 14.73
CA SER A 37 -20.56 27.04 13.61
C SER A 37 -19.12 27.45 13.97
N GLY A 38 -18.90 27.93 15.20
CA GLY A 38 -17.56 28.21 15.70
C GLY A 38 -16.72 26.94 15.84
N ARG A 39 -17.28 25.86 16.40
CA ARG A 39 -16.57 24.57 16.54
C ARG A 39 -16.15 24.00 15.19
N LYS A 40 -17.01 24.09 14.17
CA LYS A 40 -16.67 23.71 12.78
C LYS A 40 -15.45 24.48 12.27
N LYS A 41 -15.43 25.81 12.45
CA LYS A 41 -14.28 26.65 12.10
C LYS A 41 -13.02 26.27 12.86
N LEU A 42 -13.14 25.97 14.16
CA LEU A 42 -12.01 25.51 14.96
C LEU A 42 -11.48 24.17 14.45
N VAL A 43 -12.33 23.18 14.17
CA VAL A 43 -11.92 21.87 13.65
C VAL A 43 -11.21 22.00 12.30
N LYS A 44 -11.68 22.88 11.40
CA LYS A 44 -11.00 23.18 10.13
C LYS A 44 -9.57 23.72 10.37
N VAL A 45 -9.40 24.57 11.37
CA VAL A 45 -8.10 25.08 11.79
C VAL A 45 -7.19 23.95 12.31
N LEU A 46 -7.72 23.08 13.18
CA LEU A 46 -6.98 21.96 13.74
C LEU A 46 -6.55 20.97 12.64
N SER A 47 -7.43 20.65 11.68
CA SER A 47 -7.06 19.80 10.53
C SER A 47 -5.99 20.43 9.66
N ALA A 48 -6.04 21.75 9.45
CA ALA A 48 -5.04 22.47 8.67
C ALA A 48 -3.65 22.48 9.34
N MET A 49 -3.62 22.60 10.67
CA MET A 49 -2.39 22.47 11.46
C MET A 49 -1.83 21.04 11.42
N ALA A 50 -2.70 20.03 11.53
CA ALA A 50 -2.31 18.62 11.45
C ALA A 50 -1.69 18.26 10.09
N ASN A 51 -2.13 18.90 8.99
CA ASN A 51 -1.55 18.70 7.66
C ASN A 51 -0.18 19.39 7.46
N GLN A 52 0.31 20.12 8.45
CA GLN A 52 1.65 20.70 8.49
C GLN A 52 2.45 20.08 9.64
N SER A 53 3.18 20.88 10.41
CA SER A 53 4.02 20.38 11.51
C SER A 53 3.28 20.27 12.85
N GLY A 54 1.94 20.26 12.84
CA GLY A 54 1.13 20.40 14.04
C GLY A 54 1.18 21.82 14.62
N GLY A 55 0.75 21.98 15.87
CA GLY A 55 0.77 23.29 16.53
C GLY A 55 -0.02 23.33 17.84
N THR A 56 -0.18 24.53 18.38
CA THR A 56 -0.93 24.77 19.62
C THR A 56 -2.00 25.84 19.41
N VAL A 57 -3.24 25.52 19.77
CA VAL A 57 -4.35 26.48 19.85
C VAL A 57 -4.69 26.74 21.31
N ILE A 58 -4.70 28.01 21.72
CA ILE A 58 -5.17 28.42 23.05
C ILE A 58 -6.54 29.08 22.90
N VAL A 59 -7.55 28.50 23.54
CA VAL A 59 -8.91 29.03 23.56
C VAL A 59 -9.17 29.75 24.89
N GLY A 60 -9.85 30.88 24.82
CA GLY A 60 -10.13 31.76 25.95
C GLY A 60 -9.24 33.01 25.99
N VAL A 61 -8.55 33.33 24.89
CA VAL A 61 -7.70 34.52 24.79
C VAL A 61 -8.14 35.34 23.58
N ARG A 62 -8.43 36.62 23.80
CA ARG A 62 -8.79 37.55 22.72
C ARG A 62 -8.09 38.89 22.94
N LYS A 63 -7.62 39.51 21.87
CA LYS A 63 -7.13 40.89 21.92
C LYS A 63 -8.31 41.87 21.81
N GLN A 64 -8.40 42.79 22.77
CA GLN A 64 -9.36 43.88 22.76
C GLN A 64 -8.58 45.20 22.83
N SER A 65 -8.52 45.92 21.72
CA SER A 65 -7.64 47.09 21.55
C SER A 65 -6.16 46.73 21.80
N ASN A 66 -5.58 47.19 22.92
CA ASN A 66 -4.19 46.93 23.32
C ASN A 66 -4.07 45.99 24.54
N GLU A 67 -5.18 45.46 25.05
CA GLU A 67 -5.19 44.56 26.21
C GLU A 67 -5.65 43.16 25.81
N LEU A 68 -5.20 42.16 26.56
CA LEU A 68 -5.66 40.78 26.43
C LEU A 68 -6.86 40.54 27.34
N LEU A 69 -7.99 40.18 26.74
CA LEU A 69 -9.13 39.65 27.45
C LEU A 69 -8.94 38.14 27.65
N ILE A 70 -8.89 37.73 28.92
CA ILE A 70 -8.76 36.32 29.33
C ILE A 70 -10.13 35.80 29.76
N GLN A 71 -10.62 34.75 29.11
CA GLN A 71 -11.94 34.14 29.30
C GLN A 71 -11.76 32.68 29.73
N GLY A 72 -12.10 32.38 30.98
CA GLY A 72 -11.88 31.06 31.56
C GLY A 72 -12.99 30.05 31.25
N PHE A 73 -12.63 28.78 31.32
CA PHE A 73 -13.51 27.62 31.31
C PHE A 73 -13.70 27.08 32.74
N SER A 74 -14.85 26.44 32.98
CA SER A 74 -14.98 25.54 34.12
C SER A 74 -14.20 24.25 33.82
N VAL A 75 -13.61 23.63 34.84
CA VAL A 75 -12.92 22.33 34.70
C VAL A 75 -13.90 21.22 34.30
N ASP A 76 -15.18 21.35 34.66
CA ASP A 76 -16.26 20.40 34.32
C ASP A 76 -16.86 20.67 32.93
N SER A 77 -16.20 21.47 32.09
CA SER A 77 -16.76 21.86 30.79
C SER A 77 -16.71 20.70 29.78
N GLU A 78 -17.87 20.36 29.21
CA GLU A 78 -18.02 19.38 28.12
C GLU A 78 -17.43 19.85 26.76
N VAL A 79 -16.73 20.99 26.74
CA VAL A 79 -16.20 21.60 25.52
C VAL A 79 -15.27 20.67 24.74
N VAL A 80 -14.45 19.87 25.43
CA VAL A 80 -13.55 18.90 24.79
C VAL A 80 -14.35 17.82 24.05
N GLN A 81 -15.42 17.30 24.66
CA GLN A 81 -16.28 16.30 24.03
C GLN A 81 -16.97 16.87 22.79
N HIS A 82 -17.45 18.11 22.85
CA HIS A 82 -18.05 18.78 21.70
C HIS A 82 -17.07 19.02 20.55
N ILE A 83 -15.81 19.37 20.85
CA ILE A 83 -14.75 19.49 19.84
C ILE A 83 -14.47 18.13 19.20
N ASN A 84 -14.29 17.08 20.01
CA ASN A 84 -14.01 15.74 19.50
C ASN A 84 -15.16 15.20 18.63
N HIS A 85 -16.41 15.41 19.04
CA HIS A 85 -17.57 15.03 18.23
C HIS A 85 -17.59 15.75 16.88
N THR A 86 -17.30 17.06 16.88
CA THR A 86 -17.22 17.85 15.65
C THR A 86 -16.05 17.38 14.77
N ALA A 87 -14.91 17.01 15.36
CA ALA A 87 -13.77 16.46 14.64
C ALA A 87 -14.13 15.14 13.92
N VAL A 88 -14.81 14.21 14.61
CA VAL A 88 -15.27 12.95 14.01
C VAL A 88 -16.26 13.19 12.86
N GLU A 89 -17.16 14.17 13.00
CA GLU A 89 -18.20 14.45 11.99
C GLU A 89 -17.64 15.15 10.74
N TYR A 90 -16.66 16.05 10.90
CA TYR A 90 -16.21 16.96 9.84
C TYR A 90 -14.83 16.63 9.27
N THR A 91 -14.11 15.62 9.76
CA THR A 91 -12.77 15.28 9.24
C THR A 91 -12.64 13.83 8.81
N VAL A 92 -11.91 13.60 7.72
CA VAL A 92 -11.54 12.27 7.22
C VAL A 92 -10.05 12.24 6.87
N PRO A 93 -9.22 11.38 7.50
CA PRO A 93 -9.56 10.59 8.69
C PRO A 93 -9.87 11.48 9.91
N PRO A 94 -10.59 10.96 10.93
CA PRO A 94 -10.87 11.71 12.15
C PRO A 94 -9.61 12.19 12.85
N ILE A 95 -9.53 13.48 13.19
CA ILE A 95 -8.33 14.05 13.86
C ILE A 95 -8.26 13.83 15.36
N THR A 96 -9.24 13.17 15.99
CA THR A 96 -9.35 13.10 17.45
C THR A 96 -8.11 12.54 18.13
N ASP A 97 -7.43 11.60 17.50
CA ASP A 97 -6.23 10.96 18.05
C ASP A 97 -4.98 11.86 17.96
N LEU A 98 -5.06 12.93 17.16
CA LEU A 98 -4.01 13.95 17.01
C LEU A 98 -4.19 15.12 18.00
N LEU A 99 -5.28 15.17 18.76
CA LEU A 99 -5.61 16.29 19.63
C LEU A 99 -5.31 15.97 21.10
N ARG A 100 -4.37 16.69 21.71
CA ARG A 100 -4.13 16.66 23.16
C ARG A 100 -4.72 17.91 23.79
N THR A 101 -5.79 17.75 24.55
CA THR A 101 -6.49 18.86 25.20
C THR A 101 -6.14 18.93 26.69
N ASN A 102 -5.85 20.14 27.19
CA ASN A 102 -5.53 20.39 28.58
C ASN A 102 -6.14 21.71 29.05
N PHE A 103 -6.62 21.76 30.29
CA PHE A 103 -6.94 23.02 30.94
C PHE A 103 -5.73 23.55 31.68
N VAL A 104 -5.33 24.79 31.40
CA VAL A 104 -4.12 25.41 31.94
C VAL A 104 -4.47 26.72 32.64
N GLU A 105 -4.02 26.92 33.88
CA GLU A 105 -4.29 28.14 34.63
C GLU A 105 -3.43 29.32 34.14
N TYR A 106 -4.08 30.42 33.79
CA TYR A 106 -3.46 31.69 33.45
C TYR A 106 -4.23 32.85 34.10
N SER A 107 -3.54 33.63 34.94
CA SER A 107 -4.14 34.77 35.66
C SER A 107 -5.42 34.41 36.43
N GLY A 108 -5.44 33.25 37.10
CA GLY A 108 -6.57 32.77 37.89
C GLY A 108 -7.76 32.24 37.08
N LYS A 109 -7.58 32.01 35.77
CA LYS A 109 -8.61 31.43 34.88
C LYS A 109 -8.03 30.22 34.14
N ASN A 110 -8.85 29.17 33.98
CA ASN A 110 -8.46 28.00 33.20
C ASN A 110 -8.72 28.25 31.71
N LEU A 111 -7.68 28.14 30.89
CA LEU A 111 -7.74 28.24 29.44
C LEU A 111 -7.68 26.83 28.83
N LEU A 112 -8.33 26.63 27.69
CA LEU A 112 -8.23 25.35 26.97
C LEU A 112 -7.05 25.43 26.01
N ARG A 113 -6.03 24.61 26.25
CA ARG A 113 -4.91 24.37 25.34
C ARG A 113 -5.21 23.11 24.53
N ILE A 114 -5.09 23.20 23.21
CA ILE A 114 -5.19 22.08 22.28
C ILE A 114 -3.86 22.00 21.55
N ASP A 115 -3.07 20.99 21.86
CA ASP A 115 -1.88 20.64 21.09
C ASP A 115 -2.31 19.67 19.98
N VAL A 116 -1.94 19.99 18.75
CA VAL A 116 -2.25 19.25 17.53
C VAL A 116 -0.99 18.58 17.05
N GLU A 117 -1.01 17.26 16.97
CA GLU A 117 0.05 16.48 16.34
C GLU A 117 -0.06 16.54 14.82
N GLN A 118 1.08 16.47 14.16
CA GLN A 118 1.15 16.29 12.72
C GLN A 118 0.52 14.95 12.30
N ALA A 119 -0.35 14.99 11.30
CA ALA A 119 -0.99 13.81 10.73
C ALA A 119 0.03 12.94 10.00
N LYS A 120 0.01 11.63 10.30
CA LYS A 120 0.93 10.64 9.72
C LYS A 120 0.34 9.87 8.54
N GLU A 121 -0.99 9.90 8.38
CA GLU A 121 -1.71 9.08 7.40
C GLU A 121 -2.72 9.90 6.60
N LYS A 122 -2.42 10.08 5.30
CA LYS A 122 -3.17 10.92 4.35
C LYS A 122 -3.28 12.39 4.82
N PRO A 123 -3.47 13.34 3.89
CA PRO A 123 -3.93 14.66 4.29
C PRO A 123 -5.30 14.52 4.95
N ILE A 124 -5.47 15.15 6.12
CA ILE A 124 -6.76 15.31 6.76
C ILE A 124 -7.63 16.19 5.87
N GLN A 125 -8.75 15.65 5.43
CA GLN A 125 -9.75 16.39 4.68
C GLN A 125 -10.84 16.91 5.62
N TYR A 126 -11.27 18.14 5.42
CA TYR A 126 -12.36 18.77 6.15
C TYR A 126 -13.61 18.84 5.28
N LYS A 127 -14.77 18.54 5.85
CA LYS A 127 -16.07 18.57 5.16
C LYS A 127 -16.59 19.99 5.00
N GLU A 128 -16.54 20.51 3.79
CA GLU A 128 -17.03 21.84 3.42
C GLU A 128 -18.07 21.73 2.32
N GLU A 129 -19.28 22.25 2.58
CA GLU A 129 -20.41 22.22 1.64
C GLU A 129 -20.81 20.82 1.11
N GLY A 130 -20.37 19.76 1.80
CA GLY A 130 -20.65 18.36 1.44
C GLY A 130 -19.46 17.61 0.89
N GLU A 131 -18.43 18.33 0.42
CA GLU A 131 -17.20 17.77 -0.14
C GLU A 131 -16.08 17.73 0.91
N TYR A 132 -15.18 16.77 0.79
CA TYR A 132 -14.02 16.63 1.67
C TYR A 132 -12.78 17.24 1.01
N VAL A 133 -12.29 18.33 1.59
CA VAL A 133 -11.19 19.12 1.02
C VAL A 133 -10.03 19.22 2.03
N PRO A 134 -8.79 18.90 1.65
CA PRO A 134 -7.63 19.07 2.52
C PRO A 134 -7.19 20.53 2.57
N TRP A 135 -6.96 21.04 3.79
CA TRP A 135 -6.51 22.41 4.04
C TRP A 135 -5.14 22.41 4.71
N ILE A 136 -4.36 23.46 4.52
CA ILE A 136 -3.11 23.73 5.24
C ILE A 136 -3.14 25.14 5.81
N ARG A 137 -2.34 25.37 6.84
CA ARG A 137 -2.20 26.69 7.44
C ARG A 137 -1.12 27.49 6.72
N VAL A 138 -1.38 28.76 6.41
CA VAL A 138 -0.39 29.64 5.76
C VAL A 138 -0.45 30.98 6.49
N GLY A 139 0.59 31.29 7.26
CA GLY A 139 0.57 32.43 8.19
C GLY A 139 -0.55 32.33 9.23
N ASP A 140 -1.43 33.34 9.30
CA ASP A 140 -2.61 33.37 10.18
C ASP A 140 -3.89 32.83 9.50
N GLY A 141 -3.81 32.48 8.21
CA GLY A 141 -4.91 31.98 7.39
C GLY A 141 -4.82 30.48 7.06
N MET A 142 -5.72 30.03 6.19
CA MET A 142 -5.75 28.66 5.66
C MET A 142 -5.99 28.69 4.15
N GLU A 143 -5.36 27.77 3.45
CA GLU A 143 -5.52 27.56 2.01
C GLU A 143 -5.82 26.08 1.73
N GLU A 144 -6.56 25.81 0.65
CA GLU A 144 -6.73 24.44 0.17
C GLU A 144 -5.39 23.90 -0.29
N MET A 145 -5.12 22.62 0.00
CA MET A 145 -3.89 22.00 -0.46
C MET A 145 -3.90 21.89 -1.99
N THR A 146 -2.90 22.52 -2.60
CA THR A 146 -2.62 22.31 -4.02
C THR A 146 -2.17 20.87 -4.27
N ARG A 147 -2.28 20.41 -5.52
CA ARG A 147 -1.77 19.09 -5.92
C ARG A 147 -0.29 18.90 -5.57
N SER A 148 0.53 19.93 -5.73
CA SER A 148 1.95 19.89 -5.36
C SER A 148 2.17 19.75 -3.85
N GLN A 149 1.36 20.41 -3.02
CA GLN A 149 1.44 20.28 -1.56
C GLN A 149 0.92 18.93 -1.07
N MET A 150 -0.11 18.37 -1.73
CA MET A 150 -0.52 17.00 -1.47
C MET A 150 0.61 16.02 -1.79
N LEU A 151 1.27 16.18 -2.95
CA LEU A 151 2.43 15.37 -3.31
C LEU A 151 3.58 15.53 -2.30
N SER A 152 3.91 16.75 -1.88
CA SER A 152 4.98 16.97 -0.90
C SER A 152 4.64 16.41 0.48
N PHE A 153 3.37 16.39 0.88
CA PHE A 153 2.91 15.71 2.10
C PHE A 153 3.12 14.20 2.02
N PHE A 154 2.90 13.60 0.85
CA PHE A 154 3.22 12.19 0.62
C PHE A 154 4.74 11.93 0.54
N GLU A 155 5.54 12.89 0.06
CA GLU A 155 7.00 12.79 -0.03
C GLU A 155 7.70 13.03 1.33
N SER A 156 7.25 13.97 2.17
CA SER A 156 7.79 14.18 3.52
C SER A 156 7.61 12.94 4.39
N ARG A 157 6.51 12.21 4.19
CA ARG A 157 6.27 10.88 4.76
C ARG A 157 7.34 9.86 4.37
N LYS A 158 7.89 9.93 3.14
CA LYS A 158 9.01 9.09 2.72
C LYS A 158 10.30 9.43 3.47
N ARG A 159 10.48 10.68 3.94
CA ARG A 159 11.66 11.11 4.72
C ARG A 159 11.56 10.82 6.22
N GLU A 160 10.38 10.91 6.83
CA GLU A 160 10.19 10.57 8.26
C GLU A 160 10.23 9.06 8.54
N LYS A 161 10.13 8.21 7.50
CA LYS A 161 10.33 6.75 7.58
C LYS A 161 11.75 6.31 7.98
N HIS A 162 12.70 7.23 8.15
CA HIS A 162 14.05 6.91 8.64
C HIS A 162 14.23 7.06 10.17
N SER A 163 13.19 7.36 10.96
CA SER A 163 13.34 7.59 12.40
C SER A 163 12.26 6.89 13.24
N LEU A 164 12.63 5.74 13.82
CA LEU A 164 12.28 5.21 15.17
C LEU A 164 11.72 3.78 15.30
N PHE A 165 11.28 3.09 14.24
CA PHE A 165 10.97 1.65 14.31
C PHE A 165 11.38 0.94 13.01
N SER A 166 12.49 0.21 13.04
CA SER A 166 12.86 -0.70 11.95
C SER A 166 11.93 -1.91 11.96
N SER A 167 11.22 -2.15 10.86
CA SER A 167 10.49 -3.40 10.65
C SER A 167 11.50 -4.54 10.42
N GLU A 168 11.32 -5.71 11.04
CA GLU A 168 12.14 -6.88 10.69
C GLU A 168 11.60 -7.61 9.46
N VAL A 169 10.34 -7.35 9.09
CA VAL A 169 9.61 -8.10 8.04
C VAL A 169 9.43 -7.34 6.73
N GLU A 170 9.62 -6.02 6.75
CA GLU A 170 9.53 -5.17 5.55
C GLU A 170 10.78 -4.32 5.42
N GLU A 171 11.36 -4.32 4.21
CA GLU A 171 12.47 -3.43 3.85
C GLU A 171 12.08 -2.56 2.66
N ARG A 172 12.56 -1.30 2.66
CA ARG A 172 12.32 -0.36 1.56
C ARG A 172 13.65 0.13 1.01
N VAL A 173 13.94 -0.28 -0.23
CA VAL A 173 15.19 0.04 -0.91
C VAL A 173 14.94 1.10 -1.98
N ASN A 174 15.65 2.23 -1.88
CA ASN A 174 15.71 3.23 -2.95
C ASN A 174 16.67 2.77 -4.03
N ILE A 175 16.21 2.75 -5.28
CA ILE A 175 16.94 2.15 -6.39
C ILE A 175 17.17 3.19 -7.47
N HIS A 176 18.42 3.21 -7.94
CA HIS A 176 18.83 3.89 -9.15
C HIS A 176 19.83 3.00 -9.89
N LEU A 177 19.35 2.20 -10.83
CA LEU A 177 20.16 1.40 -11.75
C LEU A 177 20.30 2.15 -13.08
N ASP A 178 21.53 2.22 -13.59
CA ASP A 178 21.80 2.89 -14.86
C ASP A 178 21.00 2.21 -15.99
N SER A 179 20.35 3.02 -16.83
CA SER A 179 19.42 2.59 -17.89
C SER A 179 20.10 2.05 -19.15
N ASP A 180 21.40 2.27 -19.30
CA ASP A 180 22.09 2.20 -20.60
C ASP A 180 22.68 0.82 -20.94
N SER A 181 22.26 -0.25 -20.26
CA SER A 181 22.61 -1.59 -20.72
C SER A 181 21.67 -2.01 -21.85
N ASP A 182 22.11 -1.86 -23.10
CA ASP A 182 21.52 -2.48 -24.30
C ASP A 182 21.56 -4.02 -24.18
N ARG A 183 20.74 -4.59 -23.29
CA ARG A 183 20.50 -6.04 -23.24
C ARG A 183 19.28 -6.33 -24.09
N GLU A 184 19.40 -7.29 -25.00
CA GLU A 184 18.26 -7.76 -25.77
C GLU A 184 17.33 -8.59 -24.89
N THR A 185 16.27 -7.97 -24.38
CA THR A 185 15.12 -8.69 -23.81
C THR A 185 14.20 -9.12 -24.94
N HIS A 186 14.16 -10.42 -25.24
CA HIS A 186 13.20 -10.92 -26.24
C HIS A 186 11.78 -10.77 -25.70
N SER A 187 10.96 -10.00 -26.42
CA SER A 187 9.53 -9.93 -26.16
C SER A 187 8.83 -11.07 -26.88
N ILE A 188 8.09 -11.88 -26.14
CA ILE A 188 7.24 -12.94 -26.70
C ILE A 188 5.87 -12.30 -27.01
N GLN A 189 5.29 -12.67 -28.15
CA GLN A 189 3.94 -12.24 -28.48
C GLN A 189 2.98 -12.85 -27.46
N SER A 190 2.25 -11.99 -26.74
CA SER A 190 1.27 -12.44 -25.76
C SER A 190 -0.13 -12.43 -26.37
N PRO A 191 -0.93 -13.48 -26.13
CA PRO A 191 -2.34 -13.48 -26.49
C PRO A 191 -3.15 -12.50 -25.62
N GLN A 192 -4.38 -12.21 -26.02
CA GLN A 192 -5.25 -11.30 -25.26
C GLN A 192 -5.50 -11.89 -23.86
N ASN A 193 -5.47 -11.04 -22.81
CA ASN A 193 -5.65 -11.40 -21.39
C ASN A 193 -4.45 -12.04 -20.69
N TRP A 194 -3.36 -12.24 -21.42
CA TRP A 194 -2.17 -12.88 -20.88
C TRP A 194 -0.91 -12.08 -21.17
N LEU A 195 0.09 -12.26 -20.32
CA LEU A 195 1.46 -11.85 -20.56
C LEU A 195 2.34 -13.10 -20.50
N ILE A 196 3.01 -13.41 -21.59
CA ILE A 196 4.02 -14.48 -21.62
C ILE A 196 5.40 -13.87 -21.39
N THR A 197 6.08 -14.34 -20.36
CA THR A 197 7.45 -13.93 -20.01
C THR A 197 8.34 -15.15 -19.78
N THR A 198 9.63 -14.90 -19.62
CA THR A 198 10.62 -15.94 -19.35
C THR A 198 11.18 -15.76 -17.96
N THR A 199 11.36 -16.88 -17.26
CA THR A 199 11.97 -17.00 -15.95
C THR A 199 13.11 -18.00 -16.03
N GLU A 200 14.31 -17.59 -15.66
CA GLU A 200 15.46 -18.48 -15.53
C GLU A 200 15.49 -19.11 -14.14
N GLY A 201 15.82 -20.41 -14.08
CA GLY A 201 15.86 -21.14 -12.82
C GLY A 201 14.49 -21.62 -12.33
N ARG A 202 14.40 -22.00 -11.05
CA ARG A 202 13.17 -22.52 -10.43
C ARG A 202 12.48 -21.45 -9.61
N SER A 203 11.95 -20.44 -10.29
CA SER A 203 11.25 -19.32 -9.67
C SER A 203 10.01 -18.93 -10.44
N MET A 204 8.96 -18.61 -9.70
CA MET A 204 7.68 -18.17 -10.25
C MET A 204 7.41 -16.73 -9.84
N PHE A 205 6.96 -15.91 -10.78
CA PHE A 205 6.64 -14.51 -10.54
C PHE A 205 5.15 -14.26 -10.74
N VAL A 206 4.42 -14.08 -9.64
CA VAL A 206 2.97 -13.93 -9.66
C VAL A 206 2.60 -12.47 -9.44
N PHE A 207 2.06 -11.82 -10.47
CA PHE A 207 1.68 -10.41 -10.40
C PHE A 207 0.17 -10.21 -10.19
N GLY A 208 -0.20 -9.28 -9.30
CA GLY A 208 -1.60 -9.01 -9.02
C GLY A 208 -1.86 -7.72 -8.24
N GLU A 209 -3.00 -7.67 -7.54
CA GLU A 209 -3.35 -6.50 -6.72
C GLU A 209 -2.32 -6.37 -5.58
N PRO A 210 -1.96 -5.14 -5.15
CA PRO A 210 -1.19 -4.95 -3.93
C PRO A 210 -1.91 -5.63 -2.76
N GLY A 211 -1.34 -6.75 -2.30
CA GLY A 211 -2.00 -7.62 -1.32
C GLY A 211 -1.46 -7.54 0.08
N LEU A 212 -0.28 -6.97 0.26
CA LEU A 212 0.34 -6.84 1.57
C LEU A 212 0.69 -5.38 1.82
N SER A 213 -0.25 -4.66 2.41
CA SER A 213 0.07 -3.47 3.19
C SER A 213 0.38 -3.95 4.60
N HIS A 214 1.65 -3.90 4.97
CA HIS A 214 2.09 -4.21 6.31
C HIS A 214 2.37 -2.90 7.06
N ASP A 215 2.03 -2.86 8.35
CA ASP A 215 2.26 -1.67 9.17
C ASP A 215 3.71 -1.61 9.63
N PHE A 216 4.33 -0.44 9.51
CA PHE A 216 5.71 -0.23 9.94
C PHE A 216 5.87 -0.53 11.45
N GLY A 217 6.88 -1.33 11.80
CA GLY A 217 7.26 -1.61 13.19
C GLY A 217 6.81 -2.97 13.74
N LYS A 218 6.21 -3.87 12.95
CA LYS A 218 6.02 -5.27 13.37
C LYS A 218 7.26 -6.11 13.06
N SER A 219 7.36 -7.26 13.74
CA SER A 219 8.49 -8.20 13.61
C SER A 219 8.09 -9.58 13.09
N VAL A 220 6.79 -9.83 12.85
CA VAL A 220 6.29 -11.15 12.41
C VAL A 220 5.12 -11.04 11.45
N LEU A 221 5.03 -12.01 10.53
CA LEU A 221 3.82 -12.36 9.78
C LEU A 221 3.29 -13.72 10.25
N TYR A 222 1.99 -13.96 10.12
CA TYR A 222 1.37 -15.23 10.49
C TYR A 222 0.93 -15.99 9.24
N HIS A 223 1.44 -17.20 9.06
CA HIS A 223 1.18 -18.04 7.91
C HIS A 223 0.31 -19.23 8.32
N VAL A 224 -0.69 -19.53 7.50
CA VAL A 224 -1.49 -20.76 7.59
C VAL A 224 -1.53 -21.39 6.21
N GLU A 225 -1.22 -22.68 6.13
CA GLU A 225 -1.22 -23.45 4.89
C GLU A 225 -1.88 -24.79 5.12
N GLU A 226 -2.72 -25.19 4.17
CA GLU A 226 -3.37 -26.49 4.17
C GLU A 226 -3.30 -27.13 2.78
N ARG A 227 -3.21 -28.47 2.75
CA ARG A 227 -3.41 -29.22 1.51
C ARG A 227 -4.89 -29.32 1.21
N VAL A 228 -5.30 -29.14 -0.03
CA VAL A 228 -6.70 -29.28 -0.43
C VAL A 228 -6.84 -30.48 -1.37
N TYR A 229 -7.88 -31.28 -1.17
CA TYR A 229 -8.24 -32.33 -2.12
C TYR A 229 -9.08 -31.70 -3.23
N ALA A 230 -8.39 -31.07 -4.19
CA ALA A 230 -8.98 -30.49 -5.38
C ALA A 230 -8.15 -30.92 -6.58
N SER A 231 -8.75 -31.79 -7.39
CA SER A 231 -8.20 -32.52 -8.54
C SER A 231 -8.73 -32.03 -9.88
N THR A 232 -9.85 -31.31 -9.87
CA THR A 232 -10.40 -30.66 -11.08
C THR A 232 -10.44 -29.14 -10.94
N ALA A 233 -10.56 -28.45 -12.06
CA ALA A 233 -10.73 -27.00 -12.07
C ALA A 233 -12.00 -26.54 -11.35
N GLU A 234 -13.08 -27.33 -11.38
CA GLU A 234 -14.32 -27.06 -10.63
C GLU A 234 -14.12 -27.19 -9.12
N GLU A 235 -13.32 -28.15 -8.67
CA GLU A 235 -12.99 -28.29 -7.24
C GLU A 235 -12.11 -27.13 -6.77
N ILE A 236 -11.21 -26.64 -7.62
CA ILE A 236 -10.41 -25.44 -7.35
C ILE A 236 -11.28 -24.18 -7.35
N GLU A 237 -12.21 -24.04 -8.30
CA GLU A 237 -13.24 -22.99 -8.35
C GLU A 237 -14.04 -22.96 -7.03
N HIS A 238 -14.42 -24.13 -6.53
CA HIS A 238 -15.13 -24.24 -5.26
C HIS A 238 -14.34 -23.66 -4.06
N VAL A 239 -13.01 -23.81 -4.03
CA VAL A 239 -12.18 -23.22 -2.96
C VAL A 239 -12.31 -21.69 -2.95
N PHE A 240 -12.32 -21.05 -4.11
CA PHE A 240 -12.50 -19.62 -4.24
C PHE A 240 -13.92 -19.17 -3.89
N ASP A 241 -14.94 -19.96 -4.24
CA ASP A 241 -16.31 -19.70 -3.83
C ASP A 241 -16.47 -19.73 -2.31
N VAL A 242 -15.87 -20.72 -1.65
CA VAL A 242 -15.82 -20.81 -0.17
C VAL A 242 -15.10 -19.60 0.41
N LEU A 243 -13.94 -19.21 -0.14
CA LEU A 243 -13.21 -18.00 0.27
C LEU A 243 -14.10 -16.76 0.22
N LYS A 244 -14.77 -16.53 -0.90
CA LYS A 244 -15.67 -15.39 -1.10
C LYS A 244 -16.82 -15.40 -0.09
N ASN A 245 -17.47 -16.54 0.10
CA ASN A 245 -18.66 -16.67 0.95
C ASN A 245 -18.36 -16.50 2.44
N THR A 246 -17.20 -17.00 2.88
CA THR A 246 -16.84 -17.02 4.30
C THR A 246 -16.10 -15.76 4.76
N THR A 247 -15.22 -15.19 3.91
CA THR A 247 -14.40 -14.02 4.25
C THR A 247 -14.93 -12.71 3.69
N GLY A 248 -15.87 -12.76 2.74
CA GLY A 248 -16.32 -11.59 1.99
C GLY A 248 -15.28 -11.06 0.99
N THR A 249 -14.23 -11.84 0.71
CA THR A 249 -13.18 -11.46 -0.25
C THR A 249 -13.78 -11.23 -1.63
N LYS A 250 -13.46 -10.07 -2.22
CA LYS A 250 -13.95 -9.70 -3.55
C LYS A 250 -13.08 -10.34 -4.62
N LEU A 251 -13.64 -11.32 -5.33
CA LEU A 251 -13.01 -11.97 -6.49
C LEU A 251 -13.29 -11.23 -7.81
N SER A 252 -13.34 -9.90 -7.80
CA SER A 252 -13.60 -9.15 -9.04
C SER A 252 -12.50 -9.37 -10.07
N HIS A 253 -12.82 -9.15 -11.36
CA HIS A 253 -11.96 -9.44 -12.52
C HIS A 253 -10.54 -8.87 -12.44
N SER A 254 -10.29 -7.81 -11.68
CA SER A 254 -8.97 -7.17 -11.55
C SER A 254 -8.27 -7.42 -10.21
N ARG A 255 -8.72 -8.37 -9.38
CA ARG A 255 -8.14 -8.58 -8.04
C ARG A 255 -7.23 -9.79 -7.95
N VAL A 256 -7.66 -10.91 -8.52
CA VAL A 256 -6.86 -12.13 -8.56
C VAL A 256 -5.70 -11.96 -9.52
N GLY A 257 -4.48 -12.15 -9.05
CA GLY A 257 -3.30 -12.36 -9.90
C GLY A 257 -3.01 -13.85 -9.96
N TYR A 258 -2.65 -14.37 -11.14
CA TYR A 258 -2.24 -15.75 -11.27
C TYR A 258 -1.14 -15.94 -12.30
N THR A 259 -0.46 -17.07 -12.19
CA THR A 259 0.61 -17.48 -13.08
C THR A 259 0.56 -18.97 -13.31
N ILE A 260 0.78 -19.39 -14.55
CA ILE A 260 0.96 -20.78 -14.95
C ILE A 260 2.36 -20.90 -15.54
N GLU A 261 3.22 -21.68 -14.89
CA GLU A 261 4.62 -21.90 -15.30
C GLU A 261 4.78 -23.27 -15.94
N LEU A 262 5.53 -23.32 -17.04
CA LEU A 262 5.96 -24.54 -17.73
C LEU A 262 7.42 -24.40 -18.16
N GLY A 263 8.33 -25.03 -17.42
CA GLY A 263 9.77 -24.89 -17.66
C GLY A 263 10.21 -23.45 -17.43
N GLU A 264 10.83 -22.82 -18.42
CA GLU A 264 11.30 -21.42 -18.33
C GLU A 264 10.26 -20.38 -18.74
N ARG A 265 9.07 -20.80 -19.17
CA ARG A 265 8.02 -19.86 -19.60
C ARG A 265 6.95 -19.81 -18.54
N GLN A 266 6.45 -18.60 -18.29
CA GLN A 266 5.30 -18.41 -17.43
C GLN A 266 4.31 -17.45 -18.10
N GLU A 267 3.05 -17.82 -18.00
CA GLU A 267 1.91 -17.00 -18.39
C GLU A 267 1.40 -16.28 -17.15
N ILE A 268 1.38 -14.95 -17.18
CA ILE A 268 0.87 -14.10 -16.12
C ILE A 268 -0.49 -13.55 -16.56
N GLY A 269 -1.52 -13.83 -15.77
CA GLY A 269 -2.89 -13.41 -16.04
C GLY A 269 -3.55 -12.71 -14.86
N ARG A 270 -4.71 -12.10 -15.12
CA ARG A 270 -5.51 -11.39 -14.10
C ARG A 270 -6.97 -11.79 -14.16
N GLY A 271 -7.53 -11.99 -12.99
CA GLY A 271 -8.96 -12.23 -12.80
C GLY A 271 -9.30 -13.68 -12.52
N TYR A 272 -10.21 -13.84 -11.58
CA TYR A 272 -10.67 -15.15 -11.11
C TYR A 272 -11.26 -16.01 -12.24
N ARG A 273 -12.08 -15.39 -13.10
CA ARG A 273 -12.71 -16.07 -14.22
C ARG A 273 -11.68 -16.69 -15.17
N TRP A 274 -10.67 -15.91 -15.55
CA TRP A 274 -9.62 -16.36 -16.46
C TRP A 274 -8.76 -17.45 -15.84
N PHE A 275 -8.39 -17.29 -14.57
CA PHE A 275 -7.71 -18.35 -13.84
C PHE A 275 -8.46 -19.70 -13.92
N VAL A 276 -9.78 -19.70 -13.65
CA VAL A 276 -10.58 -20.94 -13.72
C VAL A 276 -10.74 -21.45 -15.15
N GLU A 277 -10.94 -20.55 -16.14
CA GLU A 277 -11.04 -20.94 -17.55
C GLU A 277 -9.72 -21.56 -18.06
N ASP A 278 -8.57 -21.06 -17.63
CA ASP A 278 -7.25 -21.57 -18.01
C ASP A 278 -6.98 -22.93 -17.37
N LEU A 279 -7.39 -23.13 -16.11
CA LEU A 279 -7.34 -24.46 -15.49
C LEU A 279 -8.26 -25.46 -16.18
N LYS A 280 -9.47 -25.04 -16.60
CA LYS A 280 -10.41 -25.89 -17.37
C LYS A 280 -9.86 -26.25 -18.75
N ASN A 281 -9.03 -25.38 -19.33
CA ASN A 281 -8.42 -25.56 -20.65
C ASN A 281 -6.89 -25.74 -20.56
N ILE A 282 -6.41 -26.39 -19.49
CA ILE A 282 -4.97 -26.42 -19.15
C ILE A 282 -4.11 -26.96 -20.29
N GLU A 283 -4.58 -27.96 -21.05
CA GLU A 283 -3.86 -28.49 -22.22
C GLU A 283 -3.62 -27.41 -23.30
N ASN A 284 -4.57 -26.50 -23.51
CA ASN A 284 -4.42 -25.40 -24.46
C ASN A 284 -3.44 -24.33 -23.96
N THR A 285 -3.47 -24.04 -22.66
CA THR A 285 -2.48 -23.16 -22.01
C THR A 285 -1.08 -23.75 -22.12
N ILE A 286 -0.92 -25.05 -21.88
CA ILE A 286 0.34 -25.79 -22.08
C ILE A 286 0.81 -25.65 -23.52
N GLY A 287 -0.06 -25.93 -24.50
CA GLY A 287 0.29 -25.78 -25.92
C GLY A 287 0.74 -24.37 -26.29
N THR A 288 0.12 -23.34 -25.69
CA THR A 288 0.52 -21.93 -25.87
C THR A 288 1.92 -21.66 -25.31
N LEU A 289 2.23 -22.17 -24.11
CA LEU A 289 3.54 -22.05 -23.49
C LEU A 289 4.63 -22.85 -24.25
N GLU A 290 4.30 -24.05 -24.74
CA GLU A 290 5.18 -24.84 -25.61
C GLU A 290 5.47 -24.16 -26.95
N GLU A 291 4.48 -23.47 -27.54
CA GLU A 291 4.69 -22.66 -28.73
C GLU A 291 5.60 -21.47 -28.45
N ALA A 292 5.45 -20.82 -27.29
CA ALA A 292 6.34 -19.75 -26.85
C ALA A 292 7.79 -20.23 -26.63
N HIS A 293 7.99 -21.50 -26.24
CA HIS A 293 9.32 -22.13 -26.16
C HIS A 293 10.03 -22.30 -27.52
N LYS A 294 9.31 -22.26 -28.65
CA LYS A 294 9.93 -22.33 -29.99
C LYS A 294 10.67 -21.04 -30.38
N VAL A 295 10.41 -19.95 -29.66
CA VAL A 295 11.23 -18.73 -29.70
C VAL A 295 12.48 -19.00 -28.87
N GLU A 296 13.68 -18.66 -29.39
CA GLU A 296 15.00 -19.08 -28.87
C GLU A 296 15.01 -19.34 -27.34
N PRO A 297 15.38 -20.57 -26.91
CA PRO A 297 15.40 -20.93 -25.50
C PRO A 297 16.52 -20.17 -24.78
N ILE A 298 16.25 -19.77 -23.53
CA ILE A 298 17.24 -19.08 -22.70
C ILE A 298 18.19 -20.11 -22.06
N SER A 299 17.66 -21.28 -21.70
CA SER A 299 18.46 -22.49 -21.39
C SER A 299 17.77 -23.78 -21.86
N ASP A 300 18.44 -24.92 -21.69
CA ASP A 300 17.86 -26.22 -22.04
C ASP A 300 16.63 -26.49 -21.16
N PRO A 301 15.42 -26.59 -21.73
CA PRO A 301 14.23 -26.82 -20.94
C PRO A 301 14.33 -28.17 -20.21
N PRO A 302 13.70 -28.30 -19.02
CA PRO A 302 13.60 -29.59 -18.34
C PRO A 302 13.06 -30.66 -19.29
N SER A 303 13.51 -31.91 -19.14
CA SER A 303 13.12 -33.00 -20.06
C SER A 303 11.61 -33.29 -20.09
N ASP A 304 10.88 -32.91 -19.04
CA ASP A 304 9.43 -33.08 -18.90
C ASP A 304 8.90 -32.13 -17.80
N PRO A 305 8.71 -30.83 -18.09
CA PRO A 305 8.23 -29.88 -17.10
C PRO A 305 6.72 -30.11 -16.87
N GLN A 306 6.34 -30.31 -15.61
CA GLN A 306 4.93 -30.35 -15.22
C GLN A 306 4.44 -28.94 -14.88
N PRO A 307 3.28 -28.50 -15.42
CA PRO A 307 2.82 -27.15 -15.22
C PRO A 307 2.36 -26.91 -13.78
N ILE A 308 2.77 -25.77 -13.23
CA ILE A 308 2.39 -25.33 -11.88
C ILE A 308 1.60 -24.05 -12.02
N ALA A 309 0.41 -24.01 -11.42
CA ALA A 309 -0.46 -22.85 -11.39
C ALA A 309 -0.52 -22.28 -9.97
N VAL A 310 -0.25 -20.98 -9.85
CA VAL A 310 -0.38 -20.24 -8.59
C VAL A 310 -1.29 -19.05 -8.79
N ALA A 311 -2.22 -18.85 -7.87
CA ALA A 311 -3.09 -17.68 -7.81
C ALA A 311 -3.05 -17.04 -6.43
N TYR A 312 -3.23 -15.73 -6.38
CA TYR A 312 -3.36 -15.00 -5.12
C TYR A 312 -4.37 -13.85 -5.21
N VAL A 313 -4.89 -13.47 -4.06
CA VAL A 313 -5.77 -12.32 -3.92
C VAL A 313 -5.60 -11.66 -2.55
N SER A 314 -5.66 -10.33 -2.55
CA SER A 314 -5.69 -9.54 -1.32
C SER A 314 -6.99 -9.79 -0.56
N CYS A 315 -6.89 -10.03 0.74
CA CYS A 315 -8.02 -10.12 1.65
C CYS A 315 -7.91 -9.04 2.74
N SER A 316 -8.94 -8.89 3.57
CA SER A 316 -8.99 -7.81 4.57
C SER A 316 -7.91 -7.91 5.64
N ALA A 317 -7.39 -9.11 5.90
CA ALA A 317 -6.37 -9.36 6.92
C ALA A 317 -4.97 -9.68 6.34
N GLY A 318 -4.82 -9.63 5.02
CA GLY A 318 -3.56 -9.92 4.34
C GLY A 318 -3.76 -10.52 2.94
N LEU A 319 -3.24 -11.72 2.70
CA LEU A 319 -3.20 -12.35 1.38
C LEU A 319 -3.67 -13.81 1.44
N PHE A 320 -4.54 -14.20 0.50
CA PHE A 320 -4.85 -15.59 0.21
C PHE A 320 -4.07 -16.04 -1.02
N TRP A 321 -3.58 -17.29 -1.02
CA TRP A 321 -2.92 -17.91 -2.17
C TRP A 321 -3.38 -19.35 -2.34
N LEU A 322 -3.28 -19.84 -3.57
CA LEU A 322 -3.51 -21.23 -3.96
C LEU A 322 -2.43 -21.66 -4.96
N GLU A 323 -1.91 -22.87 -4.80
CA GLU A 323 -0.95 -23.51 -5.70
C GLU A 323 -1.46 -24.90 -6.08
N THR A 324 -1.31 -25.28 -7.35
CA THR A 324 -1.63 -26.63 -7.83
C THR A 324 -0.69 -27.04 -8.97
N GLN A 325 -0.51 -28.34 -9.16
CA GLN A 325 0.34 -28.90 -10.20
C GLN A 325 -0.46 -29.85 -11.08
N TRP A 326 -0.39 -29.68 -12.40
CA TRP A 326 -1.01 -30.60 -13.35
C TRP A 326 -0.04 -31.74 -13.68
N ASP A 327 -0.49 -32.99 -13.56
CA ASP A 327 0.36 -34.17 -13.80
C ASP A 327 0.18 -34.81 -15.18
N GLY A 328 -0.77 -34.32 -15.97
CA GLY A 328 -1.16 -34.87 -17.27
C GLY A 328 -2.62 -35.33 -17.32
N GLU A 329 -3.21 -35.69 -16.18
CA GLU A 329 -4.60 -36.16 -16.09
C GLU A 329 -5.44 -35.35 -15.10
N GLU A 330 -4.85 -34.98 -13.96
CA GLU A 330 -5.53 -34.24 -12.91
C GLU A 330 -4.63 -33.19 -12.24
N PHE A 331 -5.26 -32.30 -11.48
CA PHE A 331 -4.55 -31.41 -10.58
C PHE A 331 -4.15 -32.17 -9.32
N THR A 332 -2.88 -32.06 -8.97
CA THR A 332 -2.29 -32.71 -7.80
C THR A 332 -1.58 -31.70 -6.94
N ARG A 333 -1.27 -32.12 -5.71
CA ARG A 333 -0.52 -31.33 -4.72
C ARG A 333 -1.15 -29.96 -4.44
N THR A 334 -2.45 -29.80 -4.63
CA THR A 334 -3.16 -28.55 -4.40
C THR A 334 -3.02 -28.10 -2.95
N ARG A 335 -2.61 -26.85 -2.75
CA ARG A 335 -2.49 -26.20 -1.43
C ARG A 335 -3.05 -24.81 -1.49
N CYS A 336 -3.55 -24.34 -0.35
CA CYS A 336 -3.94 -22.95 -0.20
C CYS A 336 -3.65 -22.47 1.22
N GLY A 337 -3.76 -21.17 1.42
CA GLY A 337 -3.49 -20.61 2.73
C GLY A 337 -3.64 -19.11 2.79
N PHE A 338 -3.36 -18.59 3.98
CA PHE A 338 -3.36 -17.17 4.26
C PHE A 338 -2.03 -16.71 4.83
N VAL A 339 -1.70 -15.46 4.55
CA VAL A 339 -0.64 -14.70 5.18
C VAL A 339 -1.30 -13.49 5.83
N PHE A 340 -1.17 -13.36 7.14
CA PHE A 340 -1.79 -12.29 7.91
C PHE A 340 -0.76 -11.27 8.38
N THR A 341 -1.12 -9.98 8.26
CA THR A 341 -0.25 -8.84 8.59
C THR A 341 -0.47 -8.28 10.00
N ASP A 342 -1.54 -8.66 10.70
CA ASP A 342 -1.76 -8.32 12.11
C ASP A 342 -2.68 -9.34 12.81
N ILE A 343 -2.69 -9.40 14.14
CA ILE A 343 -3.69 -10.04 15.02
C ILE A 343 -3.91 -9.09 16.22
N PRO A 344 -5.15 -8.79 16.66
CA PRO A 344 -6.38 -9.50 16.31
C PRO A 344 -7.17 -8.87 15.15
N PHE A 345 -7.51 -9.71 14.16
CA PHE A 345 -8.61 -9.47 13.22
C PHE A 345 -9.74 -10.45 13.52
N ASN A 346 -10.91 -10.23 12.91
CA ASN A 346 -12.02 -11.18 13.02
C ASN A 346 -11.68 -12.48 12.25
N GLU A 347 -11.20 -13.49 12.97
CA GLU A 347 -10.82 -14.79 12.43
C GLU A 347 -12.02 -15.65 11.99
N GLY A 348 -13.26 -15.29 12.36
CA GLY A 348 -14.43 -16.15 12.17
C GLY A 348 -14.67 -16.55 10.70
N GLY A 349 -14.45 -15.63 9.76
CA GLY A 349 -14.56 -15.94 8.34
C GLY A 349 -13.48 -16.90 7.85
N TYR A 350 -12.26 -16.78 8.37
CA TYR A 350 -11.12 -17.60 7.98
C TYR A 350 -11.20 -19.01 8.60
N GLN A 351 -11.66 -19.13 9.85
CA GLN A 351 -11.95 -20.43 10.45
C GLN A 351 -13.10 -21.14 9.72
N SER A 352 -14.13 -20.40 9.30
CA SER A 352 -15.22 -20.94 8.48
C SER A 352 -14.73 -21.43 7.12
N PHE A 353 -13.84 -20.68 6.47
CA PHE A 353 -13.20 -21.10 5.21
C PHE A 353 -12.58 -22.50 5.34
N PHE A 354 -11.68 -22.69 6.31
CA PHE A 354 -11.00 -23.96 6.48
C PHE A 354 -12.00 -25.08 6.81
N THR A 355 -12.96 -24.80 7.68
CA THR A 355 -13.99 -25.78 8.06
C THR A 355 -14.80 -26.24 6.85
N GLU A 356 -15.20 -25.31 5.96
CA GLU A 356 -15.97 -25.62 4.75
C GLU A 356 -15.18 -26.46 3.74
N ILE A 357 -13.86 -26.26 3.62
CA ILE A 357 -12.99 -27.12 2.80
C ILE A 357 -12.51 -28.39 3.54
N GLY A 358 -13.10 -28.71 4.70
CA GLY A 358 -12.80 -29.92 5.46
C GLY A 358 -11.45 -29.90 6.19
N ARG A 359 -10.95 -28.71 6.51
CA ARG A 359 -9.68 -28.47 7.22
C ARG A 359 -9.90 -27.73 8.53
N SER A 360 -8.95 -27.83 9.44
CA SER A 360 -8.94 -27.07 10.68
C SER A 360 -7.48 -26.83 11.07
N PRO A 361 -6.91 -25.67 10.72
CA PRO A 361 -5.52 -25.39 11.02
C PRO A 361 -5.37 -25.16 12.53
N ASP A 362 -4.56 -26.01 13.17
CA ASP A 362 -4.30 -25.91 14.60
C ASP A 362 -3.19 -24.89 14.93
N ILE A 363 -2.41 -24.45 13.93
CA ILE A 363 -1.19 -23.67 14.12
C ILE A 363 -1.10 -22.54 13.09
N TYR A 364 -0.92 -21.32 13.57
CA TYR A 364 -0.49 -20.17 12.80
C TYR A 364 1.03 -20.05 12.94
N GLU A 365 1.77 -20.25 11.87
CA GLU A 365 3.23 -20.18 11.89
C GLU A 365 3.68 -18.72 11.88
N GLN A 366 4.46 -18.32 12.89
CA GLN A 366 5.08 -17.00 12.92
C GLN A 366 6.35 -16.99 12.07
N ARG A 367 6.38 -16.17 11.03
CA ARG A 367 7.57 -15.93 10.19
C ARG A 367 8.21 -14.59 10.56
N ARG A 368 9.52 -14.63 10.77
CA ARG A 368 10.38 -13.47 11.10
C ARG A 368 11.37 -13.20 9.98
N GLY A 369 12.02 -12.05 10.03
CA GLY A 369 12.98 -11.63 9.01
C GLY A 369 12.27 -11.12 7.76
N LEU A 370 13.06 -10.69 6.78
CA LEU A 370 12.56 -9.93 5.65
C LEU A 370 11.61 -10.76 4.78
N GLN A 371 10.31 -10.45 4.79
CA GLN A 371 9.29 -11.16 4.00
C GLN A 371 8.66 -10.26 2.92
N ILE A 372 8.79 -8.95 3.06
CA ILE A 372 8.28 -7.94 2.13
C ILE A 372 9.42 -7.02 1.70
N LEU A 373 9.72 -6.97 0.41
CA LEU A 373 10.73 -6.07 -0.16
C LEU A 373 10.04 -5.04 -1.04
N THR A 374 10.18 -3.76 -0.72
CA THR A 374 9.68 -2.68 -1.58
C THR A 374 10.83 -1.92 -2.22
N LEU A 375 10.85 -1.97 -3.53
CA LEU A 375 11.79 -1.34 -4.43
C LEU A 375 11.16 -0.01 -4.93
N ALA A 376 11.60 1.12 -4.38
CA ALA A 376 11.02 2.44 -4.67
C ALA A 376 11.97 3.56 -4.26
N GLY A 377 12.11 4.64 -5.03
CA GLY A 377 12.93 5.78 -4.58
C GLY A 377 13.24 6.82 -5.65
N ASP A 378 14.25 6.51 -6.47
CA ASP A 378 14.73 7.40 -7.53
C ASP A 378 14.10 7.04 -8.88
N SER A 379 14.18 7.98 -9.84
CA SER A 379 13.72 7.76 -11.21
C SER A 379 14.52 6.62 -11.85
N GLN A 380 13.98 5.40 -11.81
CA GLN A 380 14.46 4.26 -12.57
C GLN A 380 13.73 4.24 -13.91
N TYR A 381 14.43 4.54 -15.00
CA TYR A 381 13.86 4.39 -16.33
C TYR A 381 13.63 2.92 -16.65
N LEU A 382 12.50 2.65 -17.30
CA LEU A 382 12.05 1.33 -17.67
C LEU A 382 12.12 1.16 -19.19
N GLY A 383 12.84 0.13 -19.62
CA GLY A 383 13.05 -0.20 -21.04
C GLY A 383 11.81 -0.81 -21.68
N ARG A 384 11.69 -0.59 -23.00
CA ARG A 384 10.69 -1.20 -23.90
C ARG A 384 9.26 -1.26 -23.32
N PRO A 385 8.70 -0.13 -22.88
CA PRO A 385 7.34 -0.09 -22.34
C PRO A 385 6.32 -0.45 -23.42
N GLN A 386 5.46 -1.41 -23.12
CA GLN A 386 4.36 -1.85 -23.97
C GLN A 386 3.08 -1.92 -23.14
N VAL A 387 2.02 -1.26 -23.61
CA VAL A 387 0.70 -1.44 -23.01
C VAL A 387 0.12 -2.77 -23.45
N VAL A 388 -0.37 -3.53 -22.48
CA VAL A 388 -1.10 -4.77 -22.67
C VAL A 388 -2.39 -4.73 -21.86
N ASP A 389 -3.39 -5.42 -22.38
CA ASP A 389 -4.58 -5.73 -21.62
C ASP A 389 -4.54 -7.20 -21.20
N ILE A 390 -4.21 -7.42 -19.92
CA ILE A 390 -4.24 -8.75 -19.29
C ILE A 390 -5.57 -9.01 -18.58
N SER A 391 -6.56 -8.14 -18.77
CA SER A 391 -7.83 -8.19 -18.04
C SER A 391 -8.96 -7.85 -18.99
N ASP A 392 -9.58 -8.86 -19.61
CA ASP A 392 -10.64 -8.76 -20.64
C ASP A 392 -11.94 -8.01 -20.22
N HIS A 393 -11.82 -6.85 -19.60
CA HIS A 393 -12.91 -6.14 -18.98
C HIS A 393 -12.78 -4.66 -19.30
N VAL A 394 -13.87 -4.10 -19.81
CA VAL A 394 -14.00 -2.73 -20.34
C VAL A 394 -13.57 -1.62 -19.35
N ASP A 395 -13.46 -1.95 -18.05
CA ASP A 395 -13.15 -1.02 -16.96
C ASP A 395 -11.86 -1.38 -16.21
N SER A 396 -11.11 -2.39 -16.67
CA SER A 396 -9.85 -2.75 -16.02
C SER A 396 -8.74 -1.78 -16.45
N PRO A 397 -7.81 -1.45 -15.53
CA PRO A 397 -6.67 -0.62 -15.88
C PRO A 397 -5.78 -1.36 -16.89
N GLU A 398 -5.44 -0.70 -18.00
CA GLU A 398 -4.36 -1.14 -18.87
C GLU A 398 -3.04 -1.27 -18.08
N TYR A 399 -2.26 -2.30 -18.37
CA TYR A 399 -0.98 -2.56 -17.72
C TYR A 399 0.17 -2.20 -18.63
N MET A 400 1.26 -1.73 -18.04
CA MET A 400 2.51 -1.52 -18.77
C MET A 400 3.44 -2.69 -18.51
N VAL A 401 3.80 -3.41 -19.58
CA VAL A 401 4.89 -4.39 -19.54
C VAL A 401 6.17 -3.68 -19.89
N VAL A 402 7.18 -3.87 -19.07
CA VAL A 402 8.50 -3.27 -19.23
C VAL A 402 9.57 -4.34 -19.14
N ASP A 403 10.76 -4.03 -19.62
CA ASP A 403 11.94 -4.81 -19.26
C ASP A 403 12.13 -4.76 -17.75
N ASN A 404 12.40 -5.91 -17.15
CA ASN A 404 12.73 -5.95 -15.74
C ASN A 404 14.11 -5.30 -15.52
N PRO A 405 14.21 -4.18 -14.78
CA PRO A 405 15.48 -3.49 -14.57
C PRO A 405 16.49 -4.30 -13.74
N PHE A 406 16.05 -5.38 -13.08
CA PHE A 406 16.87 -6.23 -12.23
C PHE A 406 17.35 -7.52 -12.91
N TYR A 407 16.90 -7.80 -14.13
CA TYR A 407 17.22 -9.02 -14.87
C TYR A 407 18.75 -9.15 -15.08
N HIS A 408 19.37 -10.20 -14.50
CA HIS A 408 20.82 -10.40 -14.42
C HIS A 408 21.60 -9.22 -13.78
N ARG A 409 20.98 -8.53 -12.82
CA ARG A 409 21.51 -7.31 -12.16
C ARG A 409 21.22 -7.27 -10.66
N THR A 410 20.73 -8.34 -10.07
CA THR A 410 20.43 -8.37 -8.63
C THR A 410 21.67 -8.20 -7.75
N ASP A 411 22.87 -8.50 -8.25
CA ASP A 411 24.14 -8.16 -7.60
C ASP A 411 24.34 -6.65 -7.41
N GLU A 412 23.86 -5.81 -8.33
CA GLU A 412 23.89 -4.35 -8.19
C GLU A 412 22.91 -3.90 -7.10
N LEU A 413 21.74 -4.54 -7.04
CA LEU A 413 20.75 -4.31 -6.00
C LEU A 413 21.30 -4.69 -4.61
N LYS A 414 21.95 -5.86 -4.47
CA LYS A 414 22.66 -6.27 -3.24
C LYS A 414 23.67 -5.23 -2.79
N LYS A 415 24.49 -4.70 -3.71
CA LYS A 415 25.55 -3.72 -3.40
C LYS A 415 25.02 -2.36 -2.98
N LYS A 416 23.87 -1.93 -3.53
CA LYS A 416 23.26 -0.62 -3.26
C LYS A 416 22.31 -0.64 -2.06
N SER A 417 21.85 -1.82 -1.64
CA SER A 417 21.05 -1.99 -0.43
C SER A 417 21.92 -1.91 0.82
N GLU A 418 21.45 -1.20 1.85
CA GLU A 418 22.08 -1.22 3.19
C GLU A 418 21.72 -2.51 3.97
N VAL A 419 20.71 -3.24 3.48
CA VAL A 419 20.21 -4.49 4.07
C VAL A 419 20.57 -5.66 3.17
N ASP A 420 20.98 -6.78 3.78
CA ASP A 420 21.22 -8.03 3.08
C ASP A 420 19.88 -8.60 2.58
N ILE A 421 19.68 -8.57 1.25
CA ILE A 421 18.45 -9.03 0.62
C ILE A 421 18.57 -10.54 0.35
N PRO A 422 17.65 -11.37 0.88
CA PRO A 422 17.69 -12.82 0.70
C PRO A 422 17.55 -13.29 -0.75
N GLU A 423 18.16 -14.44 -1.07
CA GLU A 423 18.15 -15.06 -2.42
C GLU A 423 16.73 -15.34 -2.93
N TYR A 424 15.78 -15.68 -2.06
CA TYR A 424 14.39 -15.92 -2.45
C TYR A 424 13.65 -14.66 -2.98
N PHE A 425 14.21 -13.46 -2.82
CA PHE A 425 13.77 -12.27 -3.56
C PHE A 425 14.55 -12.06 -4.84
N LEU A 426 15.83 -12.39 -4.82
CA LEU A 426 16.76 -12.03 -5.87
C LEU A 426 16.69 -13.01 -7.02
N ASP A 427 16.66 -14.32 -6.80
CA ASP A 427 16.61 -15.30 -7.89
C ASP A 427 15.39 -15.07 -8.81
N PRO A 428 14.15 -14.88 -8.29
CA PRO A 428 13.00 -14.60 -9.15
C PRO A 428 13.10 -13.25 -9.88
N LEU A 429 13.69 -12.24 -9.24
CA LEU A 429 13.93 -10.93 -9.85
C LEU A 429 15.06 -10.96 -10.89
N ASP A 430 16.05 -11.82 -10.70
CA ASP A 430 17.19 -11.93 -11.59
C ASP A 430 16.83 -12.71 -12.84
N GLY A 431 15.95 -13.72 -12.69
CA GLY A 431 15.55 -14.62 -13.76
C GLY A 431 14.39 -14.15 -14.63
N ILE A 432 13.51 -13.25 -14.15
CA ILE A 432 12.38 -12.76 -14.97
C ILE A 432 12.80 -11.65 -15.92
N ASN A 433 12.53 -11.80 -17.22
CA ASN A 433 13.01 -10.82 -18.21
C ASN A 433 12.11 -9.57 -18.37
N ARG A 434 10.79 -9.71 -18.20
CA ARG A 434 9.80 -8.63 -18.36
C ARG A 434 8.74 -8.70 -17.27
N ILE A 435 8.34 -7.54 -16.75
CA ILE A 435 7.37 -7.44 -15.66
C ILE A 435 6.19 -6.54 -16.04
N PRO A 436 4.95 -6.92 -15.67
CA PRO A 436 3.80 -6.03 -15.74
C PRO A 436 3.80 -5.04 -14.57
N LEU A 437 3.34 -3.82 -14.81
CA LEU A 437 3.20 -2.76 -13.81
C LEU A 437 1.90 -1.98 -14.04
N ASN A 438 1.25 -1.56 -12.95
CA ASN A 438 0.10 -0.65 -13.02
C ASN A 438 0.56 0.75 -13.45
N ILE A 439 -0.27 1.47 -14.22
CA ILE A 439 0.07 2.82 -14.69
C ILE A 439 -0.53 3.87 -13.74
N SER A 440 0.32 4.55 -12.98
CA SER A 440 -0.11 5.65 -12.12
C SER A 440 -0.44 6.91 -12.95
N GLY A 441 -1.55 7.56 -12.64
CA GLY A 441 -1.95 8.81 -13.30
C GLY A 441 -2.49 8.66 -14.74
N GLY A 442 -2.72 7.42 -15.19
CA GLY A 442 -3.31 7.09 -16.50
C GLY A 442 -2.29 7.00 -17.64
N TYR A 443 -2.70 6.35 -18.73
CA TYR A 443 -1.90 6.16 -19.93
C TYR A 443 -2.10 7.29 -20.94
N LYS A 444 -1.01 7.79 -21.52
CA LYS A 444 -0.99 8.62 -22.72
C LYS A 444 -0.12 7.96 -23.77
N ASN A 445 -0.69 7.76 -24.95
CA ASN A 445 0.03 7.25 -26.13
C ASN A 445 0.93 8.35 -26.73
N ASP A 446 2.04 8.62 -26.05
CA ASP A 446 3.02 9.65 -26.39
C ASP A 446 4.42 9.07 -26.25
N ARG A 447 5.05 8.75 -27.38
CA ARG A 447 6.38 8.12 -27.44
C ARG A 447 7.51 9.01 -26.94
N SER A 448 7.26 10.30 -26.70
CA SER A 448 8.24 11.22 -26.09
C SER A 448 8.30 11.11 -24.56
N ARG A 449 7.41 10.30 -23.96
CA ARG A 449 7.38 10.13 -22.51
C ARG A 449 8.22 8.95 -22.08
N SER A 450 9.15 9.21 -21.17
CA SER A 450 9.86 8.17 -20.46
C SER A 450 8.94 7.48 -19.45
N VAL A 451 9.10 6.17 -19.29
CA VAL A 451 8.42 5.40 -18.24
C VAL A 451 9.39 5.18 -17.10
N GLU A 452 8.98 5.55 -15.89
CA GLU A 452 9.76 5.38 -14.67
C GLU A 452 9.07 4.41 -13.72
N LEU A 453 9.83 3.57 -13.02
CA LEU A 453 9.33 2.78 -11.90
C LEU A 453 8.92 3.73 -10.77
N ASP A 454 7.72 3.57 -10.25
CA ASP A 454 7.28 4.28 -9.05
C ASP A 454 7.52 3.41 -7.81
N THR A 455 6.97 2.20 -7.82
CA THR A 455 7.12 1.21 -6.75
C THR A 455 7.02 -0.21 -7.30
N LEU A 456 7.79 -1.14 -6.74
CA LEU A 456 7.59 -2.58 -6.90
C LEU A 456 7.70 -3.23 -5.51
N THR A 457 6.60 -3.79 -5.04
CA THR A 457 6.53 -4.50 -3.77
C THR A 457 6.44 -5.99 -4.04
N LEU A 458 7.32 -6.73 -3.37
CA LEU A 458 7.50 -8.15 -3.51
C LEU A 458 7.26 -8.81 -2.16
N PHE A 459 6.58 -9.94 -2.18
CA PHE A 459 6.38 -10.81 -1.05
C PHE A 459 6.83 -12.20 -1.43
N SER A 460 7.70 -12.80 -0.62
CA SER A 460 8.09 -14.19 -0.79
C SER A 460 7.55 -15.00 0.37
N LYS A 461 6.99 -16.16 0.05
CA LYS A 461 6.50 -17.12 1.04
C LYS A 461 7.54 -18.19 1.42
N ASP A 462 8.74 -18.15 0.83
CA ASP A 462 9.78 -19.20 0.99
C ASP A 462 9.16 -20.60 0.77
N LEU A 463 8.53 -20.77 -0.40
CA LEU A 463 7.77 -21.96 -0.81
C LEU A 463 8.66 -23.02 -1.47
N LEU A 464 8.09 -24.20 -1.80
CA LEU A 464 8.76 -25.28 -2.55
C LEU A 464 9.32 -24.83 -3.91
N MET A 465 8.69 -23.81 -4.50
CA MET A 465 9.22 -22.98 -5.58
C MET A 465 9.57 -21.61 -4.97
N ASN A 466 10.62 -20.94 -5.46
CA ASN A 466 10.92 -19.56 -5.11
C ASN A 466 9.85 -18.62 -5.71
N THR A 467 8.60 -18.74 -5.24
CA THR A 467 7.44 -18.00 -5.72
C THR A 467 7.44 -16.63 -5.07
N ILE A 468 7.48 -15.60 -5.91
CA ILE A 468 7.40 -14.21 -5.50
C ILE A 468 6.05 -13.63 -5.95
N PHE A 469 5.32 -13.08 -5.00
CA PHE A 469 4.08 -12.35 -5.24
C PHE A 469 4.44 -10.87 -5.39
N ALA A 470 4.07 -10.28 -6.51
CA ALA A 470 4.51 -8.95 -6.89
C ALA A 470 3.33 -8.02 -7.18
N SER A 471 3.50 -6.77 -6.78
CA SER A 471 2.62 -5.67 -7.19
C SER A 471 3.46 -4.44 -7.44
N GLY A 472 3.18 -3.71 -8.51
CA GLY A 472 4.03 -2.59 -8.89
C GLY A 472 3.31 -1.53 -9.69
N TRP A 473 3.90 -0.35 -9.70
CA TRP A 473 3.42 0.86 -10.35
C TRP A 473 4.55 1.51 -11.13
N CYS A 474 4.20 2.02 -12.31
CA CYS A 474 5.04 2.89 -13.11
C CYS A 474 4.33 4.23 -13.34
N ARG A 475 5.08 5.23 -13.80
CA ARG A 475 4.55 6.54 -14.18
C ARG A 475 5.13 6.99 -15.51
N GLN A 476 4.32 7.68 -16.32
CA GLN A 476 4.80 8.35 -17.53
C GLN A 476 5.20 9.79 -17.23
N LYS A 477 6.43 10.15 -17.55
CA LYS A 477 6.97 11.51 -17.36
C LYS A 477 7.26 12.14 -18.71
N ARG A 478 7.03 13.46 -18.82
CA ARG A 478 7.54 14.23 -19.97
C ARG A 478 9.01 14.50 -19.72
N GLU A 479 9.84 14.27 -20.73
CA GLU A 479 11.24 14.72 -20.72
C GLU A 479 11.35 16.23 -20.53
#